data_AF-A0A2N1IER2-F1
#
_entry.id   AF-A0A2N1IER2-F1
#
_cell.length_a   1.000
_cell.length_b   1.000
_cell.length_c   1.000
_cell.angle_alpha   90.00
_cell.angle_beta   90.00
_cell.angle_gamma   90.00
#
_symmetry.space_group_name_H-M   'P 1'
#
loop_
_entity.id
_entity.type
_entity.pdbx_description
1 polymer ?
#
loop_
_entity_poly.entity_id
_entity_poly.type
_entity_poly.pdbx_seq_one_letter_code
_entity_poly.pdbx_strand_id
1 'polypeptide(L)'
;MTLIKNVFKILAVTALFSSVNVFSADFLVDTTIDDANNDAVGGWQYEIDKMDVQWANDGLITVDIYTNFVDYNNEYSTGSGNGNIVMGDLLIGTDGANSPFDYAFVLSDADRQRDKYWEKNHWDNTGTLTEIGSTVTAKQYHNNSSSVQTGEIMAGNTIGAGQQSAWSVDRQNTGNNYDNYDVISFSFNVNGIDVFQNASQLAFSWAMSCANDVVDGVVSVNRPTSVPEPATVLLMLLALGFMAKSRSKKANDFSA
;
A
#
# COMPACT_ATOMS: atom_id res chain seq x y z
N MET A 1 -45.66 -16.62 36.98
CA MET A 1 -45.58 -16.03 35.61
C MET A 1 -44.86 -14.66 35.55
N THR A 2 -44.36 -14.15 36.68
CA THR A 2 -43.75 -12.81 36.83
C THR A 2 -42.22 -12.80 36.68
N LEU A 3 -41.53 -13.91 37.01
CA LEU A 3 -40.06 -14.01 36.84
C LEU A 3 -39.62 -14.02 35.37
N ILE A 4 -40.36 -14.71 34.49
CA ILE A 4 -40.02 -14.84 33.06
C ILE A 4 -40.06 -13.47 32.35
N LYS A 5 -40.96 -12.56 32.74
CA LYS A 5 -41.07 -11.21 32.14
C LYS A 5 -39.92 -10.27 32.51
N ASN A 6 -39.25 -10.50 33.64
CA ASN A 6 -38.14 -9.66 34.07
C ASN A 6 -36.80 -10.10 33.47
N VAL A 7 -36.63 -11.41 33.25
CA VAL A 7 -35.44 -11.96 32.55
C VAL A 7 -35.38 -11.49 31.10
N PHE A 8 -36.53 -11.47 30.39
CA PHE A 8 -36.59 -10.97 29.01
C PHE A 8 -36.25 -9.47 28.86
N LYS A 9 -36.52 -8.63 29.89
CA LYS A 9 -36.17 -7.20 29.84
C LYS A 9 -34.68 -6.96 30.00
N ILE A 10 -34.00 -7.79 30.79
CA ILE A 10 -32.55 -7.66 31.02
C ILE A 10 -31.81 -8.13 29.77
N LEU A 11 -32.21 -9.25 29.17
CA LEU A 11 -31.61 -9.76 27.92
C LEU A 11 -31.74 -8.81 26.73
N ALA A 12 -32.84 -8.06 26.62
CA ALA A 12 -33.02 -7.08 25.54
C ALA A 12 -32.10 -5.85 25.66
N VAL A 13 -31.69 -5.49 26.88
CA VAL A 13 -30.78 -4.35 27.12
C VAL A 13 -29.32 -4.74 26.85
N THR A 14 -28.92 -5.98 27.15
CA THR A 14 -27.55 -6.45 26.90
C THR A 14 -27.26 -6.68 25.41
N ALA A 15 -28.27 -7.08 24.62
CA ALA A 15 -28.12 -7.28 23.17
C ALA A 15 -27.95 -5.98 22.37
N LEU A 16 -28.33 -4.82 22.94
CA LEU A 16 -28.13 -3.51 22.32
C LEU A 16 -26.71 -2.95 22.52
N PHE A 17 -25.94 -3.49 23.47
CA PHE A 17 -24.54 -3.08 23.72
C PHE A 17 -23.51 -4.03 23.08
N SER A 18 -23.94 -5.13 22.46
CA SER A 18 -23.05 -6.06 21.75
C SER A 18 -22.92 -5.73 20.26
N SER A 19 -23.25 -4.51 19.83
CA SER A 19 -23.03 -4.07 18.45
C SER A 19 -21.53 -3.99 18.17
N VAL A 20 -20.99 -5.14 17.77
CA VAL A 20 -19.95 -5.30 16.75
C VAL A 20 -19.05 -4.09 16.55
N ASN A 21 -17.96 -4.02 17.32
CA ASN A 21 -16.74 -3.42 16.81
C ASN A 21 -16.12 -4.44 15.85
N VAL A 22 -16.65 -4.53 14.63
CA VAL A 22 -15.86 -5.06 13.53
C VAL A 22 -14.85 -3.96 13.25
N PHE A 23 -13.60 -4.15 13.68
CA PHE A 23 -12.50 -3.35 13.17
C PHE A 23 -12.36 -3.71 11.69
N SER A 24 -13.13 -3.03 10.84
CA SER A 24 -12.71 -2.89 9.45
C SER A 24 -11.41 -2.11 9.52
N ALA A 25 -10.30 -2.69 9.08
CA ALA A 25 -9.17 -1.87 8.68
C ALA A 25 -9.70 -0.98 7.57
N ASP A 26 -9.89 0.30 7.88
CA ASP A 26 -10.37 1.27 6.92
C ASP A 26 -9.12 1.72 6.15
N PHE A 27 -9.10 1.39 4.86
CA PHE A 27 -8.02 1.65 3.94
C PHE A 27 -8.38 2.86 3.09
N LEU A 28 -7.47 3.83 3.03
CA LEU A 28 -7.57 4.96 2.12
C LEU A 28 -7.35 4.52 0.66
N VAL A 29 -6.55 3.47 0.47
CA VAL A 29 -6.28 2.81 -0.81
C VAL A 29 -6.19 1.31 -0.56
N ASP A 30 -6.87 0.52 -1.39
CA ASP A 30 -6.72 -0.93 -1.50
C ASP A 30 -7.06 -1.29 -2.94
N THR A 31 -6.03 -1.34 -3.79
CA THR A 31 -6.21 -1.49 -5.25
C THR A 31 -5.06 -2.26 -5.87
N THR A 32 -5.36 -2.90 -6.99
CA THR A 32 -4.39 -3.53 -7.88
C THR A 32 -4.19 -2.66 -9.11
N ILE A 33 -2.94 -2.55 -9.55
CA ILE A 33 -2.52 -2.03 -10.84
C ILE A 33 -2.04 -3.24 -11.62
N ASP A 34 -2.81 -3.66 -12.62
CA ASP A 34 -2.46 -4.80 -13.47
C ASP A 34 -1.42 -4.38 -14.51
N ASP A 35 -0.46 -5.26 -14.79
CA ASP A 35 0.49 -5.13 -15.87
C ASP A 35 0.15 -6.07 -17.05
N ALA A 36 0.67 -5.79 -18.23
CA ALA A 36 0.26 -6.47 -19.45
C ALA A 36 1.06 -7.76 -19.72
N ASN A 37 0.63 -8.88 -19.14
CA ASN A 37 1.25 -10.20 -19.32
C ASN A 37 1.87 -10.49 -20.72
N ASN A 38 3.13 -10.92 -20.70
CA ASN A 38 4.05 -11.26 -21.79
C ASN A 38 4.52 -10.06 -22.63
N ASP A 39 4.61 -8.87 -22.06
CA ASP A 39 5.21 -7.71 -22.72
C ASP A 39 6.66 -7.44 -22.30
N ALA A 40 7.16 -8.19 -21.29
CA ALA A 40 8.54 -8.13 -20.86
C ALA A 40 9.56 -8.37 -21.99
N VAL A 41 10.42 -7.39 -22.21
CA VAL A 41 11.51 -7.50 -23.18
C VAL A 41 12.65 -8.32 -22.60
N GLY A 42 13.10 -9.35 -23.31
CA GLY A 42 14.25 -10.16 -22.90
C GLY A 42 13.88 -11.50 -22.25
N GLY A 43 12.59 -11.76 -22.04
CA GLY A 43 12.08 -13.04 -21.57
C GLY A 43 11.26 -12.92 -20.28
N TRP A 44 10.56 -14.01 -19.95
CA TRP A 44 9.64 -14.10 -18.81
C TRP A 44 10.28 -13.86 -17.44
N GLN A 45 11.61 -13.98 -17.35
CA GLN A 45 12.37 -13.67 -16.14
C GLN A 45 12.25 -12.20 -15.73
N TYR A 46 11.92 -11.33 -16.67
CA TYR A 46 11.75 -9.90 -16.44
C TYR A 46 10.28 -9.49 -16.33
N GLU A 47 9.36 -10.45 -16.28
CA GLU A 47 7.93 -10.17 -16.22
C GLU A 47 7.52 -9.59 -14.86
N ILE A 48 6.61 -8.63 -14.92
CA ILE A 48 5.84 -8.10 -13.79
C ILE A 48 4.37 -8.42 -14.04
N ASP A 49 3.68 -8.96 -13.05
CA ASP A 49 2.25 -9.31 -13.16
C ASP A 49 1.38 -8.10 -12.80
N LYS A 50 1.70 -7.48 -11.66
CA LYS A 50 0.90 -6.43 -11.04
C LYS A 50 1.62 -5.75 -9.89
N MET A 51 1.03 -4.65 -9.45
CA MET A 51 1.34 -3.93 -8.22
C MET A 51 0.09 -3.81 -7.36
N ASP A 52 0.12 -4.34 -6.15
CA ASP A 52 -0.94 -4.13 -5.14
C ASP A 52 -0.53 -2.98 -4.21
N VAL A 53 -1.41 -2.00 -4.05
CA VAL A 53 -1.18 -0.80 -3.23
C VAL A 53 -2.22 -0.73 -2.12
N GLN A 54 -1.73 -0.69 -0.88
CA GLN A 54 -2.54 -0.51 0.31
C GLN A 54 -2.08 0.71 1.10
N TRP A 55 -3.03 1.54 1.52
CA TRP A 55 -2.78 2.67 2.41
C TRP A 55 -3.74 2.61 3.58
N ALA A 56 -3.23 2.20 4.74
CA ALA A 56 -3.99 2.14 5.97
C ALA A 56 -4.21 3.54 6.57
N ASN A 57 -5.32 3.71 7.30
CA ASN A 57 -5.66 4.97 7.97
C ASN A 57 -4.63 5.46 9.01
N ASP A 58 -3.70 4.61 9.44
CA ASP A 58 -2.58 4.97 10.32
C ASP A 58 -1.37 5.50 9.55
N GLY A 59 -1.52 5.79 8.26
CA GLY A 59 -0.47 6.34 7.41
C GLY A 59 0.53 5.31 6.89
N LEU A 60 0.36 4.02 7.19
CA LEU A 60 1.20 2.98 6.60
C LEU A 60 0.77 2.72 5.15
N ILE A 61 1.72 2.86 4.22
CA ILE A 61 1.56 2.43 2.84
C ILE A 61 2.38 1.15 2.64
N THR A 62 1.74 0.15 2.05
CA THR A 62 2.38 -1.08 1.57
C THR A 62 2.19 -1.16 0.06
N VAL A 63 3.27 -1.46 -0.65
CA VAL A 63 3.26 -1.68 -2.10
C VAL A 63 3.93 -3.01 -2.39
N ASP A 64 3.16 -3.94 -2.93
CA ASP A 64 3.60 -5.29 -3.27
C ASP A 64 3.72 -5.44 -4.79
N ILE A 65 4.92 -5.76 -5.26
CA ILE A 65 5.21 -5.99 -6.68
C ILE A 65 5.36 -7.48 -6.93
N TYR A 66 4.58 -8.00 -7.86
CA TYR A 66 4.61 -9.39 -8.27
C TYR A 66 5.48 -9.53 -9.52
N THR A 67 6.65 -10.15 -9.41
CA THR A 67 7.61 -10.25 -10.51
C THR A 67 8.41 -11.55 -10.48
N ASN A 68 8.87 -12.00 -11.65
CA ASN A 68 9.80 -13.11 -11.77
C ASN A 68 11.26 -12.70 -11.54
N PHE A 69 11.54 -11.39 -11.49
CA PHE A 69 12.92 -10.87 -11.60
C PHE A 69 13.79 -11.10 -10.36
N VAL A 70 13.20 -11.31 -9.19
CA VAL A 70 13.93 -11.48 -7.92
C VAL A 70 15.06 -12.50 -8.03
N ASP A 71 14.78 -13.65 -8.64
CA ASP A 71 15.75 -14.74 -8.77
C ASP A 71 16.84 -14.49 -9.81
N TYR A 72 16.64 -13.51 -10.68
CA TYR A 72 17.54 -13.11 -11.77
C TYR A 72 18.26 -11.78 -11.49
N ASN A 73 18.02 -11.20 -10.31
CA ASN A 73 18.63 -9.94 -9.89
C ASN A 73 20.16 -10.07 -9.91
N ASN A 74 20.80 -9.11 -10.58
CA ASN A 74 22.25 -9.04 -10.73
C ASN A 74 22.89 -10.25 -11.46
N GLU A 75 22.12 -11.10 -12.14
CA GLU A 75 22.64 -12.28 -12.86
C GLU A 75 23.14 -11.93 -14.27
N TYR A 76 22.42 -11.05 -14.97
CA TYR A 76 22.69 -10.72 -16.37
C TYR A 76 23.21 -9.28 -16.53
N SER A 77 24.00 -9.05 -17.58
CA SER A 77 24.50 -7.71 -17.95
C SER A 77 23.84 -7.20 -19.23
N THR A 78 23.75 -5.87 -19.35
CA THR A 78 23.10 -5.17 -20.48
C THR A 78 23.99 -5.05 -21.73
N GLY A 79 25.02 -5.89 -21.84
CA GLY A 79 25.97 -5.94 -22.94
C GLY A 79 27.42 -5.92 -22.47
N SER A 80 28.36 -5.57 -23.36
CA SER A 80 29.80 -5.56 -23.05
C SER A 80 30.20 -4.42 -22.11
N GLY A 81 29.92 -4.55 -20.80
CA GLY A 81 30.40 -3.65 -19.76
C GLY A 81 29.43 -2.57 -19.29
N ASN A 82 28.14 -2.69 -19.62
CA ASN A 82 27.12 -1.68 -19.30
C ASN A 82 26.45 -1.88 -17.93
N GLY A 83 27.09 -2.64 -17.03
CA GLY A 83 26.56 -3.01 -15.72
C GLY A 83 25.59 -4.19 -15.77
N ASN A 84 25.28 -4.72 -14.59
CA ASN A 84 24.30 -5.78 -14.40
C ASN A 84 22.89 -5.22 -14.22
N ILE A 85 21.89 -6.00 -14.59
CA ILE A 85 20.48 -5.68 -14.40
C ILE A 85 20.13 -5.90 -12.93
N VAL A 86 19.56 -4.90 -12.29
CA VAL A 86 19.32 -4.90 -10.85
C VAL A 86 17.94 -4.32 -10.50
N MET A 87 17.48 -4.48 -9.27
CA MET A 87 16.22 -3.89 -8.79
C MET A 87 16.21 -2.35 -8.90
N GLY A 88 15.09 -1.78 -9.31
CA GLY A 88 14.86 -0.33 -9.24
C GLY A 88 14.31 0.11 -7.88
N ASP A 89 14.15 1.42 -7.75
CA ASP A 89 13.44 2.03 -6.62
C ASP A 89 11.94 2.09 -6.92
N LEU A 90 11.11 2.14 -5.89
CA LEU A 90 9.68 2.45 -6.07
C LEU A 90 9.52 3.97 -6.17
N LEU A 91 9.09 4.46 -7.33
CA LEU A 91 8.88 5.88 -7.59
C LEU A 91 7.44 6.27 -7.27
N ILE A 92 7.26 7.45 -6.66
CA ILE A 92 5.98 7.90 -6.12
C ILE A 92 5.74 9.37 -6.49
N GLY A 93 4.64 9.64 -7.20
CA GLY A 93 4.14 10.98 -7.50
C GLY A 93 2.96 11.33 -6.58
N THR A 94 2.95 12.55 -6.06
CA THR A 94 1.93 12.98 -5.07
C THR A 94 0.81 13.85 -5.64
N ASP A 95 0.95 14.29 -6.89
CA ASP A 95 -0.02 15.14 -7.61
C ASP A 95 -0.71 14.39 -8.78
N GLY A 96 -0.68 13.05 -8.75
CA GLY A 96 -1.36 12.18 -9.71
C GLY A 96 -0.63 11.97 -11.06
N ALA A 97 -1.37 11.50 -12.08
CA ALA A 97 -0.83 10.94 -13.33
C ALA A 97 -0.03 11.91 -14.22
N ASN A 98 -0.11 13.21 -13.97
CA ASN A 98 0.52 14.24 -14.80
C ASN A 98 1.75 14.89 -14.12
N SER A 99 2.14 14.39 -12.95
CA SER A 99 3.27 14.92 -12.19
C SER A 99 4.50 14.03 -12.31
N PRO A 100 5.72 14.59 -12.33
CA PRO A 100 6.92 13.79 -12.10
C PRO A 100 6.87 13.12 -10.72
N PHE A 101 7.71 12.10 -10.53
CA PHE A 101 7.88 11.46 -9.23
C PHE A 101 8.55 12.42 -8.23
N ASP A 102 7.88 12.70 -7.13
CA ASP A 102 8.32 13.62 -6.07
C ASP A 102 8.99 12.86 -4.90
N TYR A 103 8.70 11.57 -4.77
CA TYR A 103 9.24 10.68 -3.75
C TYR A 103 9.72 9.37 -4.38
N ALA A 104 10.61 8.70 -3.66
CA ALA A 104 10.97 7.33 -3.95
C ALA A 104 11.22 6.55 -2.66
N PHE A 105 10.88 5.26 -2.67
CA PHE A 105 11.47 4.32 -1.72
C PHE A 105 12.81 3.85 -2.30
N VAL A 106 13.90 4.35 -1.72
CA VAL A 106 15.25 4.14 -2.22
C VAL A 106 15.87 2.90 -1.58
N LEU A 107 16.36 1.99 -2.44
CA LEU A 107 17.19 0.86 -2.03
C LEU A 107 18.66 1.26 -1.94
N SER A 108 19.39 0.66 -1.00
CA SER A 108 20.85 0.81 -0.96
C SER A 108 21.50 0.11 -2.16
N ASP A 109 22.70 0.55 -2.57
CA ASP A 109 23.43 -0.11 -3.67
C ASP A 109 23.70 -1.59 -3.37
N ALA A 110 23.98 -1.91 -2.11
CA ALA A 110 24.22 -3.29 -1.67
C ALA A 110 22.97 -4.17 -1.75
N ASP A 111 21.80 -3.58 -1.56
CA ASP A 111 20.51 -4.29 -1.66
C ASP A 111 20.10 -4.48 -3.11
N ARG A 112 20.30 -3.44 -3.92
CA ARG A 112 20.06 -3.47 -5.35
C ARG A 112 20.91 -4.52 -6.06
N GLN A 113 22.21 -4.58 -5.75
CA GLN A 113 23.17 -5.49 -6.41
C GLN A 113 23.22 -6.89 -5.78
N ARG A 114 22.25 -7.23 -4.94
CA ARG A 114 22.29 -8.49 -4.19
C ARG A 114 21.99 -9.67 -5.10
N ASP A 115 22.98 -10.52 -5.31
CA ASP A 115 22.97 -11.70 -6.19
C ASP A 115 22.49 -13.00 -5.51
N LYS A 116 22.16 -12.93 -4.22
CA LYS A 116 21.93 -14.13 -3.39
C LYS A 116 20.51 -14.69 -3.47
N TYR A 117 20.06 -15.06 -4.67
CA TYR A 117 18.79 -15.76 -4.89
C TYR A 117 18.69 -17.15 -4.22
N TRP A 118 19.73 -17.66 -3.54
CA TRP A 118 19.71 -18.99 -2.92
C TRP A 118 19.62 -18.97 -1.38
N GLU A 119 19.66 -17.79 -0.74
CA GLU A 119 19.53 -17.64 0.72
C GLU A 119 18.15 -17.05 1.09
N LYS A 120 17.24 -17.86 1.65
CA LYS A 120 15.86 -17.44 2.02
C LYS A 120 15.80 -16.39 3.16
N ASN A 121 16.81 -16.32 4.02
CA ASN A 121 16.83 -15.46 5.21
C ASN A 121 17.24 -13.99 4.94
N HIS A 122 17.27 -13.57 3.66
CA HIS A 122 18.19 -12.52 3.21
C HIS A 122 17.50 -11.23 2.73
N TRP A 123 16.17 -11.16 2.76
CA TRP A 123 15.43 -10.12 2.06
C TRP A 123 14.66 -9.16 2.96
N ASP A 124 14.54 -9.41 4.25
CA ASP A 124 14.02 -8.40 5.19
C ASP A 124 15.09 -7.35 5.45
N ASN A 125 14.86 -6.13 4.97
CA ASN A 125 15.87 -5.09 5.04
C ASN A 125 15.24 -3.69 5.14
N THR A 126 16.11 -2.70 5.22
CA THR A 126 15.77 -1.30 5.35
C THR A 126 16.03 -0.60 4.03
N GLY A 127 15.07 0.21 3.59
CA GLY A 127 15.25 1.23 2.58
C GLY A 127 14.90 2.60 3.14
N THR A 128 14.78 3.59 2.26
CA THR A 128 14.52 4.97 2.69
C THR A 128 13.47 5.63 1.82
N LEU A 129 12.32 5.98 2.39
CA LEU A 129 11.37 6.88 1.75
C LEU A 129 11.98 8.28 1.70
N THR A 130 12.17 8.82 0.51
CA THR A 130 12.97 10.02 0.29
C THR A 130 12.27 10.95 -0.68
N GLU A 131 12.25 12.25 -0.38
CA GLU A 131 11.83 13.30 -1.32
C GLU A 131 12.93 13.53 -2.36
N ILE A 132 12.56 13.48 -3.64
CA ILE A 132 13.46 13.55 -4.78
C ILE A 132 13.11 14.73 -5.67
N GLY A 133 14.13 15.35 -6.27
CA GLY A 133 13.98 16.41 -7.26
C GLY A 133 14.17 15.93 -8.70
N SER A 134 14.58 14.67 -8.88
CA SER A 134 14.71 14.03 -10.19
C SER A 134 14.79 12.51 -10.05
N THR A 135 14.63 11.83 -11.18
CA THR A 135 14.82 10.39 -11.35
C THR A 135 16.08 10.09 -12.17
N VAL A 136 16.45 8.82 -12.24
CA VAL A 136 17.42 8.27 -13.18
C VAL A 136 16.69 7.28 -14.09
N THR A 137 16.87 7.45 -15.40
CA THR A 137 16.31 6.55 -16.40
C THR A 137 17.17 5.30 -16.58
N ALA A 138 16.57 4.21 -17.09
CA ALA A 138 17.27 2.98 -17.43
C ALA A 138 18.48 3.23 -18.35
N LYS A 139 18.31 4.13 -19.33
CA LYS A 139 19.39 4.58 -20.22
C LYS A 139 20.52 5.25 -19.45
N GLN A 140 20.21 6.21 -18.59
CA GLN A 140 21.23 6.92 -17.80
C GLN A 140 21.99 5.96 -16.87
N TYR A 141 21.26 5.05 -16.20
CA TYR A 141 21.85 4.07 -15.30
C TYR A 141 22.82 3.12 -16.04
N HIS A 142 22.46 2.69 -17.25
CA HIS A 142 23.26 1.79 -18.08
C HIS A 142 24.12 2.52 -19.12
N ASN A 143 24.67 3.69 -18.80
CA ASN A 143 25.62 4.43 -19.65
C ASN A 143 25.13 4.69 -21.09
N ASN A 144 23.84 4.98 -21.26
CA ASN A 144 23.13 5.15 -22.52
C ASN A 144 23.19 3.92 -23.45
N SER A 145 23.26 2.72 -22.88
CA SER A 145 23.22 1.45 -23.63
C SER A 145 21.98 1.37 -24.53
N SER A 146 22.17 0.92 -25.77
CA SER A 146 21.05 0.62 -26.67
C SER A 146 20.29 -0.66 -26.29
N SER A 147 20.85 -1.48 -25.40
CA SER A 147 20.30 -2.79 -25.02
C SER A 147 19.23 -2.74 -23.92
N VAL A 148 18.99 -1.56 -23.34
CA VAL A 148 17.98 -1.36 -22.29
C VAL A 148 16.78 -0.59 -22.83
N GLN A 149 15.64 -0.63 -22.16
CA GLN A 149 14.47 0.15 -22.55
C GLN A 149 14.56 1.59 -22.03
N THR A 150 13.49 2.35 -22.24
CA THR A 150 13.33 3.71 -21.71
C THR A 150 12.32 3.67 -20.57
N GLY A 151 12.62 4.36 -19.49
CA GLY A 151 11.78 4.44 -18.30
C GLY A 151 12.57 5.01 -17.13
N GLU A 152 11.89 5.63 -16.18
CA GLU A 152 12.46 6.08 -14.91
C GLU A 152 12.51 4.90 -13.94
N ILE A 153 13.67 4.62 -13.35
CA ILE A 153 13.88 3.36 -12.61
C ILE A 153 14.50 3.56 -11.22
N MET A 154 15.04 4.74 -10.92
CA MET A 154 15.68 5.05 -9.64
C MET A 154 15.48 6.51 -9.25
N ALA A 155 15.63 6.77 -7.96
CA ALA A 155 15.81 8.12 -7.45
C ALA A 155 17.09 8.75 -8.03
N GLY A 156 16.98 10.02 -8.44
CA GLY A 156 18.10 10.85 -8.85
C GLY A 156 18.57 11.73 -7.69
N ASN A 157 18.35 13.03 -7.81
CA ASN A 157 18.76 13.97 -6.78
C ASN A 157 17.81 13.93 -5.57
N THR A 158 18.32 13.57 -4.40
CA THR A 158 17.61 13.72 -3.12
C THR A 158 17.56 15.18 -2.69
N ILE A 159 16.38 15.67 -2.28
CA ILE A 159 16.19 17.05 -1.80
C ILE A 159 15.66 17.13 -0.36
N GLY A 160 15.04 16.07 0.14
CA GLY A 160 14.53 16.00 1.51
C GLY A 160 15.30 15.04 2.41
N ALA A 161 14.92 15.02 3.68
CA ALA A 161 15.42 14.01 4.61
C ALA A 161 14.72 12.67 4.34
N GLY A 162 15.51 11.61 4.29
CA GLY A 162 14.98 10.25 4.14
C GLY A 162 14.40 9.70 5.45
N GLN A 163 13.29 8.99 5.36
CA GLN A 163 12.70 8.23 6.45
C GLN A 163 13.00 6.74 6.28
N GLN A 164 13.67 6.16 7.28
CA GLN A 164 13.95 4.74 7.32
C GLN A 164 12.64 3.94 7.24
N SER A 165 12.59 3.01 6.30
CA SER A 165 11.38 2.23 6.00
C SER A 165 11.75 0.78 5.68
N ALA A 166 10.79 -0.13 5.75
CA ALA A 166 11.04 -1.56 5.60
C ALA A 166 10.75 -2.01 4.18
N TRP A 167 11.49 -3.00 3.70
CA TRP A 167 11.11 -3.77 2.53
C TRP A 167 11.49 -5.24 2.72
N SER A 168 10.82 -6.11 1.99
CA SER A 168 11.06 -7.54 2.03
C SER A 168 10.84 -8.19 0.66
N VAL A 169 11.27 -9.44 0.54
CA VAL A 169 10.91 -10.28 -0.60
C VAL A 169 10.37 -11.61 -0.10
N ASP A 170 9.14 -11.95 -0.51
CA ASP A 170 8.58 -13.29 -0.33
C ASP A 170 8.78 -14.12 -1.60
N ARG A 171 9.51 -15.23 -1.41
CA ARG A 171 9.88 -16.19 -2.46
C ARG A 171 9.02 -17.46 -2.44
N GLN A 172 7.88 -17.44 -1.76
CA GLN A 172 7.00 -18.61 -1.68
C GLN A 172 6.33 -18.96 -3.00
N ASN A 173 6.41 -18.07 -3.98
CA ASN A 173 5.93 -18.26 -5.34
C ASN A 173 7.08 -18.61 -6.31
N THR A 174 8.17 -19.21 -5.83
CA THR A 174 9.30 -19.59 -6.68
C THR A 174 9.00 -20.82 -7.55
N GLY A 175 9.38 -20.78 -8.83
CA GLY A 175 9.37 -21.95 -9.71
C GLY A 175 9.76 -21.67 -11.15
N ASN A 176 10.12 -22.72 -11.90
CA ASN A 176 10.46 -22.63 -13.35
C ASN A 176 9.24 -22.37 -14.25
N ASN A 177 8.10 -21.96 -13.68
CA ASN A 177 6.82 -21.83 -14.38
C ASN A 177 6.39 -20.37 -14.40
N TYR A 178 5.84 -19.96 -15.55
CA TYR A 178 5.36 -18.61 -15.86
C TYR A 178 4.25 -18.07 -14.94
N ASP A 179 3.68 -18.88 -14.05
CA ASP A 179 2.46 -18.55 -13.30
C ASP A 179 2.69 -18.26 -11.82
N ASN A 180 3.94 -18.32 -11.32
CA ASN A 180 4.24 -18.01 -9.93
C ASN A 180 5.25 -16.85 -9.84
N TYR A 181 4.82 -15.75 -9.23
CA TYR A 181 5.60 -14.51 -9.11
C TYR A 181 6.07 -14.26 -7.69
N ASP A 182 7.36 -13.97 -7.51
CA ASP A 182 7.90 -13.49 -6.24
C ASP A 182 7.31 -12.12 -5.89
N VAL A 183 7.23 -11.81 -4.60
CA VAL A 183 6.63 -10.55 -4.12
C VAL A 183 7.69 -9.67 -3.49
N ILE A 184 7.96 -8.51 -4.07
CA ILE A 184 8.76 -7.45 -3.44
C ILE A 184 7.79 -6.52 -2.70
N SER A 185 7.91 -6.44 -1.38
CA SER A 185 7.03 -5.62 -0.54
C SER A 185 7.78 -4.41 -0.01
N PHE A 186 7.27 -3.22 -0.28
CA PHE A 186 7.74 -1.95 0.29
C PHE A 186 6.76 -1.49 1.35
N SER A 187 7.25 -1.13 2.53
CA SER A 187 6.41 -0.66 3.65
C SER A 187 6.97 0.59 4.29
N PHE A 188 6.24 1.70 4.18
CA PHE A 188 6.67 3.02 4.64
C PHE A 188 5.51 3.81 5.22
N ASN A 189 5.80 4.63 6.24
CA ASN A 189 4.78 5.46 6.89
C ASN A 189 4.86 6.90 6.40
N VAL A 190 3.74 7.50 6.04
CA VAL A 190 3.64 8.87 5.51
C VAL A 190 2.98 9.87 6.48
N ASN A 191 2.86 9.51 7.75
CA ASN A 191 2.35 10.42 8.77
C ASN A 191 3.26 11.63 8.95
N GLY A 192 2.66 12.81 8.99
CA GLY A 192 3.41 14.07 9.13
C GLY A 192 4.06 14.56 7.83
N ILE A 193 3.81 13.88 6.70
CA ILE A 193 4.21 14.36 5.36
C ILE A 193 2.98 14.98 4.69
N ASP A 194 2.88 16.31 4.73
CA ASP A 194 1.67 17.06 4.34
C ASP A 194 1.20 16.76 2.90
N VAL A 195 2.12 16.54 1.96
CA VAL A 195 1.76 16.25 0.56
C VAL A 195 0.98 14.94 0.45
N PHE A 196 1.34 13.89 1.19
CA PHE A 196 0.56 12.65 1.24
C PHE A 196 -0.78 12.86 1.93
N GLN A 197 -0.81 13.57 3.06
CA GLN A 197 -2.07 13.79 3.78
C GLN A 197 -3.12 14.55 2.96
N ASN A 198 -2.68 15.38 2.02
CA ASN A 198 -3.54 16.15 1.12
C ASN A 198 -3.72 15.53 -0.28
N ALA A 199 -2.93 14.52 -0.65
CA ALA A 199 -2.96 13.91 -1.98
C ALA A 199 -4.30 13.23 -2.27
N SER A 200 -5.00 13.66 -3.33
CA SER A 200 -6.24 12.98 -3.78
C SER A 200 -5.95 11.74 -4.63
N GLN A 201 -4.75 11.67 -5.19
CA GLN A 201 -4.24 10.58 -6.00
C GLN A 201 -2.75 10.39 -5.74
N LEU A 202 -2.26 9.17 -5.89
CA LEU A 202 -0.83 8.87 -5.93
C LEU A 202 -0.51 8.14 -7.23
N ALA A 203 0.60 8.49 -7.87
CA ALA A 203 1.15 7.73 -8.97
C ALA A 203 2.29 6.85 -8.44
N PHE A 204 2.31 5.59 -8.84
CA PHE A 204 3.38 4.64 -8.51
C PHE A 204 3.99 4.10 -9.78
N SER A 205 5.30 3.87 -9.77
CA SER A 205 6.00 3.15 -10.82
C SER A 205 7.16 2.36 -10.25
N TRP A 206 7.31 1.13 -10.70
CA TRP A 206 8.45 0.30 -10.37
C TRP A 206 8.90 -0.50 -11.58
N ALA A 207 10.22 -0.66 -11.72
CA ALA A 207 10.83 -1.47 -12.75
C ALA A 207 12.23 -1.91 -12.35
N MET A 208 12.78 -2.92 -13.02
CA MET A 208 14.22 -3.23 -12.94
C MET A 208 15.03 -2.12 -13.63
N SER A 209 16.33 -2.08 -13.40
CA SER A 209 17.23 -1.03 -13.90
C SER A 209 17.30 -0.91 -15.44
N CYS A 210 16.83 -1.94 -16.15
CA CYS A 210 16.75 -1.97 -17.60
C CYS A 210 15.40 -1.58 -18.18
N ALA A 211 14.38 -1.41 -17.32
CA ALA A 211 12.98 -1.25 -17.72
C ALA A 211 12.54 -2.31 -18.73
N ASN A 212 13.02 -3.56 -18.57
CA ASN A 212 12.60 -4.68 -19.42
C ASN A 212 11.07 -4.83 -19.41
N ASP A 213 10.50 -4.52 -18.25
CA ASP A 213 9.10 -4.41 -17.98
C ASP A 213 8.90 -3.30 -16.93
N VAL A 214 7.71 -2.69 -16.88
CA VAL A 214 7.40 -1.56 -16.02
C VAL A 214 5.94 -1.61 -15.57
N VAL A 215 5.72 -1.73 -14.27
CA VAL A 215 4.39 -1.55 -13.68
C VAL A 215 4.23 -0.13 -13.18
N ASP A 216 3.28 0.61 -13.73
CA ASP A 216 2.92 1.95 -13.27
C ASP A 216 1.42 2.20 -13.29
N GLY A 217 0.97 3.09 -12.41
CA GLY A 217 -0.44 3.41 -12.31
C GLY A 217 -0.76 4.47 -11.29
N VAL A 218 -2.01 4.94 -11.33
CA VAL A 218 -2.51 5.99 -10.43
C VAL A 218 -3.64 5.46 -9.58
N VAL A 219 -3.48 5.62 -8.28
CA VAL A 219 -4.46 5.21 -7.27
C VAL A 219 -5.18 6.43 -6.72
N SER A 220 -6.50 6.31 -6.52
CA SER A 220 -7.29 7.37 -5.88
C SER A 220 -7.33 7.16 -4.37
N VAL A 221 -7.15 8.23 -3.60
CA VAL A 221 -7.12 8.18 -2.14
C VAL A 221 -8.51 8.50 -1.60
N ASN A 222 -9.19 7.48 -1.09
CA ASN A 222 -10.53 7.62 -0.55
C ASN A 222 -10.47 7.95 0.94
N ARG A 223 -10.58 9.24 1.27
CA ARG A 223 -10.72 9.70 2.66
C ARG A 223 -12.21 9.80 2.99
N PRO A 224 -12.79 8.85 3.75
CA PRO A 224 -14.20 8.94 4.12
C PRO A 224 -14.44 10.22 4.92
N THR A 225 -15.14 11.18 4.31
CA THR A 225 -15.55 12.42 4.98
C THR A 225 -16.75 12.20 5.91
N SER A 226 -17.27 10.97 6.00
CA SER A 226 -18.41 10.64 6.84
C SER A 226 -17.94 10.30 8.26
N VAL A 227 -17.90 11.32 9.11
CA VAL A 227 -18.00 11.13 10.56
C VAL A 227 -19.28 10.34 10.80
N PRO A 228 -19.24 9.11 11.35
CA PRO A 228 -20.45 8.42 11.75
C PRO A 228 -21.18 9.34 12.72
N GLU A 229 -22.44 9.70 12.43
CA GLU A 229 -23.24 10.47 13.37
C GLU A 229 -23.12 9.76 14.72
N PRO A 230 -22.54 10.42 15.75
CA PRO A 230 -22.18 9.71 16.95
C PRO A 230 -23.46 9.08 17.50
N ALA A 231 -23.35 7.82 17.95
CA ALA A 231 -24.44 7.08 18.58
C ALA A 231 -25.08 7.86 19.75
N THR A 232 -24.50 8.99 20.17
CA THR A 232 -25.10 10.03 21.01
C THR A 232 -26.45 10.52 20.50
N VAL A 233 -26.70 10.64 19.19
CA VAL A 233 -28.03 11.05 18.67
C VAL A 233 -29.07 9.96 18.94
N LEU A 234 -28.71 8.70 18.67
CA LEU A 234 -29.56 7.54 18.96
C LEU A 234 -29.76 7.36 20.48
N LEU A 235 -28.71 7.50 21.28
CA LEU A 235 -28.77 7.44 22.75
C LEU A 235 -29.60 8.59 23.33
N MET A 236 -29.49 9.80 22.77
CA MET A 236 -30.30 10.96 23.15
C MET A 236 -31.77 10.73 22.83
N LEU A 237 -32.09 10.20 21.63
CA LEU A 237 -33.46 9.85 21.25
C LEU A 237 -34.03 8.73 22.14
N LEU A 238 -33.23 7.70 22.44
CA LEU A 238 -33.62 6.64 23.37
C LEU A 238 -33.87 7.19 24.77
N ALA A 239 -32.98 8.06 25.29
CA ALA A 239 -33.14 8.71 26.58
C ALA A 239 -34.42 9.57 26.64
N LEU A 240 -34.70 10.34 25.58
CA LEU A 240 -35.94 11.11 25.45
C LEU A 240 -37.18 10.21 25.43
N GLY A 241 -37.14 9.09 24.70
CA GLY A 241 -38.20 8.09 24.69
C GLY A 241 -38.47 7.46 26.06
N PHE A 242 -37.41 7.14 26.82
CA PHE A 242 -37.53 6.65 28.19
C PHE A 242 -38.08 7.71 29.16
N MET A 243 -37.67 8.98 29.02
CA MET A 243 -38.20 10.09 29.81
C MET A 243 -39.68 10.37 29.53
N ALA A 244 -40.12 10.34 28.27
CA ALA A 244 -41.53 10.50 27.91
C ALA A 244 -42.40 9.36 28.49
N LYS A 245 -41.92 8.12 28.42
CA LYS A 245 -42.60 6.93 28.95
C LYS A 245 -42.65 6.88 30.49
N SER A 246 -41.64 7.43 31.18
CA SER A 246 -41.65 7.49 32.64
C SER A 246 -42.64 8.54 33.16
N ARG A 247 -42.85 9.63 32.42
CA ARG A 247 -43.85 10.67 32.75
C ARG A 247 -45.29 10.20 32.52
N SER A 248 -45.56 9.41 31.48
CA SER A 248 -46.93 8.90 31.23
C SER A 248 -47.44 7.94 32.31
N LYS A 249 -46.55 7.26 33.04
CA LYS A 249 -46.93 6.40 34.16
C LYS A 249 -47.30 7.17 35.43
N LYS A 250 -46.86 8.42 35.60
CA LYS A 250 -47.24 9.25 36.75
C LYS A 250 -48.57 9.98 36.56
N ALA A 251 -49.06 10.10 35.33
CA ALA A 251 -50.32 10.77 35.03
C ALA A 251 -51.56 9.91 35.31
N ASN A 252 -51.40 8.60 35.54
CA ASN A 252 -52.51 7.66 35.72
C ASN A 252 -52.87 7.36 37.19
N ASP A 253 -52.19 7.98 38.17
CA ASP A 253 -52.48 7.81 39.61
C ASP A 253 -53.30 8.97 40.21
N PHE A 254 -53.93 9.81 39.38
CA PHE A 254 -54.89 10.82 39.82
C PHE A 254 -56.22 10.69 39.09
N SER A 255 -56.99 9.64 39.44
CA SER A 255 -58.44 9.65 39.32
C SER A 255 -59.06 8.63 40.29
N ALA A 256 -59.73 9.18 41.31
CA ALA A 256 -60.71 8.60 42.24
C ALA A 256 -60.40 7.25 42.93
#